data_AF-A0A3B0X013-F1
#
_entry.id   AF-A0A3B0X013-F1
#
_cell.length_a   1.000
_cell.length_b   1.000
_cell.length_c   1.000
_cell.angle_alpha   90.00
_cell.angle_beta   90.00
_cell.angle_gamma   90.00
#
_symmetry.space_group_name_H-M   'P 1'
#
loop_
_entity.id
_entity.type
_entity.pdbx_description
1 polymer ?
#
loop_
_entity_poly.entity_id
_entity_poly.type
_entity_poly.pdbx_seq_one_letter_code
_entity_poly.pdbx_strand_id
1 'polypeptide(L)'
;DGESFSYTYDNDINGDGVRDNDLFYVPNVGEYVMANPAEAAAFEAFLVNSGLDQYRGQVPPRNSFKAPRINLWDIKIKQELPAMGMFRASVFFSIKNLGNLLNSDWGQVYTGSFDGIDIAELDGFDDQGRQIIDFEGSENYLDNLDQRFIENSRWQAQMGIRIDF
;
A
#
# COMPACT_ATOMS: atom_id res chain seq x y z
N ASP A 1 -3.22 -5.49 12.38
CA ASP A 1 -2.48 -5.74 11.13
C ASP A 1 -3.07 -4.88 10.03
N GLY A 2 -2.34 -4.67 8.93
CA GLY A 2 -2.87 -3.94 7.79
C GLY A 2 -3.88 -4.75 6.98
N GLU A 3 -4.44 -4.11 5.96
CA GLU A 3 -5.40 -4.74 5.05
C GLU A 3 -4.77 -5.92 4.31
N SER A 4 -5.58 -6.94 4.04
CA SER A 4 -5.18 -8.04 3.17
C SER A 4 -5.20 -7.61 1.72
N PHE A 5 -4.27 -8.14 0.92
CA PHE A 5 -4.28 -7.96 -0.52
C PHE A 5 -3.68 -9.19 -1.24
N SER A 6 -3.81 -9.18 -2.56
CA SER A 6 -3.20 -10.16 -3.47
C SER A 6 -2.36 -9.42 -4.51
N TYR A 7 -1.33 -10.08 -5.03
CA TYR A 7 -0.63 -9.63 -6.23
C TYR A 7 -1.29 -10.23 -7.47
N THR A 8 -1.45 -9.42 -8.51
CA THR A 8 -2.19 -9.73 -9.72
C THR A 8 -1.40 -9.37 -10.96
N TYR A 9 -1.83 -9.90 -12.11
CA TYR A 9 -1.41 -9.41 -13.41
C TYR A 9 -2.30 -8.22 -13.84
N ASP A 10 -1.74 -7.26 -14.60
CA ASP A 10 -2.49 -6.12 -15.20
C ASP A 10 -3.34 -6.54 -16.43
N ASN A 11 -3.21 -7.79 -16.87
CA ASN A 11 -3.95 -8.34 -18.00
C ASN A 11 -4.94 -9.45 -17.58
N ASP A 12 -5.84 -9.76 -18.52
CA ASP A 12 -6.83 -10.84 -18.38
C ASP A 12 -6.19 -12.16 -18.86
N ILE A 13 -5.52 -12.84 -17.93
CA ILE A 13 -4.81 -14.10 -18.20
C ILE A 13 -5.79 -15.25 -18.36
N ASN A 14 -6.90 -15.21 -17.63
CA ASN A 14 -7.88 -16.30 -17.60
C ASN A 14 -8.92 -16.21 -18.74
N GLY A 15 -9.03 -15.06 -19.42
CA GLY A 15 -9.90 -14.81 -20.57
C GLY A 15 -11.37 -14.57 -20.23
N ASP A 16 -11.70 -14.17 -19.00
CA ASP A 16 -13.07 -13.95 -18.53
C ASP A 16 -13.60 -12.53 -18.80
N GLY A 17 -12.75 -11.64 -19.34
CA GLY A 17 -13.07 -10.26 -19.66
C GLY A 17 -12.88 -9.29 -18.49
N VAL A 18 -12.30 -9.72 -17.38
CA VAL A 18 -11.96 -8.89 -16.21
C VAL A 18 -10.44 -8.80 -16.09
N ARG A 19 -9.92 -7.58 -16.02
CA ARG A 19 -8.51 -7.32 -15.70
C ARG A 19 -8.34 -7.10 -14.18
N ASP A 20 -7.10 -7.06 -13.72
CA ASP A 20 -6.71 -6.62 -12.38
C ASP A 20 -7.18 -7.55 -11.24
N ASN A 21 -7.62 -8.77 -11.54
CA ASN A 21 -8.14 -9.74 -10.55
C ASN A 21 -7.47 -11.14 -10.63
N ASP A 22 -6.63 -11.34 -11.63
CA ASP A 22 -5.93 -12.59 -11.93
C ASP A 22 -4.65 -12.69 -11.12
N LEU A 23 -4.59 -13.67 -10.22
CA LEU A 23 -3.48 -13.82 -9.29
C LEU A 23 -2.17 -14.08 -10.03
N PHE A 24 -1.13 -13.37 -9.59
CA PHE A 24 0.20 -13.54 -10.14
C PHE A 24 0.76 -14.94 -9.84
N TYR A 25 1.17 -15.66 -10.88
CA TYR A 25 1.96 -16.89 -10.74
C TYR A 25 3.42 -16.51 -10.53
N VAL A 26 4.06 -16.99 -9.46
CA VAL A 26 5.47 -16.69 -9.20
C VAL A 26 6.34 -17.69 -9.96
N PRO A 27 7.03 -17.31 -11.05
CA PRO A 27 7.75 -18.27 -11.89
C PRO A 27 9.01 -18.79 -11.20
N ASN A 28 9.40 -20.04 -11.47
CA ASN A 28 10.73 -20.52 -11.10
C ASN A 28 11.81 -19.82 -11.92
N VAL A 29 13.05 -19.81 -11.40
CA VAL A 29 14.20 -19.37 -12.18
C VAL A 29 14.31 -20.23 -13.44
N GLY A 30 14.27 -19.58 -14.61
CA GLY A 30 14.32 -20.23 -15.92
C GLY A 30 12.95 -20.48 -16.56
N GLU A 31 11.83 -20.29 -15.85
CA GLU A 31 10.47 -20.33 -16.44
C GLU A 31 10.06 -19.00 -17.09
N TYR A 32 10.86 -17.95 -16.92
CA TYR A 32 10.56 -16.62 -17.43
C TYR A 32 11.77 -15.94 -18.05
N VAL A 33 11.49 -14.93 -18.87
CA VAL A 33 12.39 -13.86 -19.30
C VAL A 33 11.69 -12.53 -19.08
N MET A 34 12.47 -11.47 -18.83
CA MET A 34 11.90 -10.13 -18.74
C MET A 34 11.69 -9.55 -20.14
N ALA A 35 10.56 -8.87 -20.35
CA ALA A 35 10.31 -8.05 -21.54
C ALA A 35 11.41 -6.99 -21.69
N ASN A 36 11.78 -6.35 -20.57
CA ASN A 36 12.99 -5.53 -20.44
C ASN A 36 14.06 -6.26 -19.60
N PRO A 37 15.13 -6.79 -20.23
CA PRO A 37 16.20 -7.50 -19.50
C PRO A 37 16.88 -6.71 -18.39
N ALA A 38 16.82 -5.37 -18.40
CA ALA A 38 17.41 -4.53 -17.35
C ALA A 38 16.66 -4.63 -16.00
N GLU A 39 15.41 -5.07 -16.00
CA GLU A 39 14.56 -5.16 -14.80
C GLU A 39 14.69 -6.49 -14.05
N ALA A 40 15.43 -7.46 -14.58
CA ALA A 40 15.55 -8.78 -13.97
C ALA A 40 16.02 -8.73 -12.50
N ALA A 41 16.95 -7.83 -12.18
CA ALA A 41 17.42 -7.65 -10.81
C ALA A 41 16.36 -7.02 -9.91
N ALA A 42 15.60 -6.04 -10.42
CA ALA A 42 14.54 -5.36 -9.68
C ALA A 42 13.35 -6.29 -9.42
N PHE A 43 12.97 -7.09 -10.41
CA PHE A 43 11.93 -8.11 -10.28
C PHE A 43 12.30 -9.17 -9.25
N GLU A 44 13.53 -9.71 -9.29
CA GLU A 44 14.00 -10.67 -8.30
C GLU A 44 14.07 -10.07 -6.89
N ALA A 45 14.53 -8.82 -6.75
CA ALA A 45 14.51 -8.10 -5.48
C ALA A 45 13.09 -7.88 -4.97
N PHE A 46 12.16 -7.51 -5.85
CA PHE A 46 10.74 -7.35 -5.53
C PHE A 46 10.15 -8.67 -4.99
N LEU A 47 10.39 -9.80 -5.65
CA LEU A 47 9.87 -11.10 -5.21
C LEU A 47 10.34 -11.47 -3.80
N VAL A 48 11.59 -11.17 -3.46
CA VAL A 48 12.13 -11.37 -2.10
C VAL A 48 11.52 -10.37 -1.11
N ASN A 49 11.49 -9.08 -1.45
CA ASN A 49 11.03 -8.01 -0.55
C ASN A 49 9.53 -8.08 -0.24
N SER A 50 8.73 -8.54 -1.21
CA SER A 50 7.28 -8.77 -1.06
C SER A 50 6.95 -10.09 -0.37
N GLY A 51 7.92 -11.01 -0.29
CA GLY A 51 7.72 -12.39 0.15
C GLY A 51 7.00 -13.27 -0.88
N LEU A 52 6.91 -12.85 -2.15
CA LEU A 52 6.41 -13.70 -3.24
C LEU A 52 7.35 -14.87 -3.53
N ASP A 53 8.64 -14.75 -3.23
CA ASP A 53 9.66 -15.79 -3.40
C ASP A 53 9.31 -17.12 -2.71
N GLN A 54 8.55 -17.11 -1.62
CA GLN A 54 8.07 -18.33 -0.95
C GLN A 54 7.04 -19.12 -1.79
N TYR A 55 6.50 -18.52 -2.86
CA TYR A 55 5.49 -19.10 -3.75
C TYR A 55 6.04 -19.45 -5.14
N ARG A 56 7.36 -19.56 -5.32
CA ARG A 56 7.97 -19.99 -6.59
C ARG A 56 7.34 -21.29 -7.11
N GLY A 57 6.98 -21.30 -8.39
CA GLY A 57 6.33 -22.42 -9.05
C GLY A 57 4.82 -22.54 -8.77
N GLN A 58 4.21 -21.56 -8.11
CA GLN A 58 2.80 -21.61 -7.74
C GLN A 58 2.17 -20.21 -7.66
N VAL A 59 0.84 -20.20 -7.57
CA VAL A 59 0.05 -18.99 -7.33
C VAL A 59 -0.15 -18.84 -5.82
N PRO A 60 0.19 -17.69 -5.21
CA PRO A 60 -0.11 -17.43 -3.80
C PRO A 60 -1.62 -17.48 -3.51
N PRO A 61 -2.06 -17.95 -2.34
CA PRO A 61 -3.46 -17.89 -1.97
C PRO A 61 -3.99 -16.45 -2.00
N ARG A 62 -5.23 -16.26 -2.47
CA ARG A 62 -5.87 -14.94 -2.47
C ARG A 62 -5.85 -14.34 -1.05
N ASN A 63 -5.53 -13.05 -0.95
CA ASN A 63 -5.48 -12.28 0.30
C ASN A 63 -4.43 -12.75 1.32
N SER A 64 -3.39 -13.47 0.88
CA SER A 64 -2.29 -13.97 1.74
C SER A 64 -1.31 -12.89 2.19
N PHE A 65 -1.26 -11.73 1.53
CA PHE A 65 -0.36 -10.65 1.88
C PHE A 65 -1.05 -9.61 2.76
N LYS A 66 -0.26 -8.84 3.50
CA LYS A 66 -0.74 -7.83 4.45
C LYS A 66 -0.01 -6.52 4.23
N ALA A 67 -0.76 -5.44 4.08
CA ALA A 67 -0.19 -4.10 4.09
C ALA A 67 0.46 -3.82 5.46
N PRO A 68 1.45 -2.90 5.52
CA PRO A 68 2.03 -2.45 6.77
C PRO A 68 0.97 -2.03 7.79
N ARG A 69 1.24 -2.31 9.06
CA ARG A 69 0.35 -1.88 10.14
C ARG A 69 0.32 -0.35 10.23
N ILE A 70 -0.87 0.21 10.18
CA ILE A 70 -1.11 1.64 10.38
C ILE A 70 -0.95 1.97 11.87
N ASN A 71 -0.10 2.96 12.18
CA ASN A 71 0.08 3.49 13.54
C ASN A 71 0.01 5.02 13.48
N LEU A 72 -1.13 5.58 13.88
CA LEU A 72 -1.39 7.02 13.88
C LEU A 72 -1.53 7.50 15.32
N TRP A 73 -0.80 8.57 15.64
CA TRP A 73 -0.83 9.20 16.95
C TRP A 73 -1.48 10.58 16.82
N ASP A 74 -2.59 10.78 17.51
CA ASP A 74 -3.31 12.04 17.51
C ASP A 74 -3.23 12.66 18.91
N ILE A 75 -3.05 13.99 18.98
CA ILE A 75 -3.04 14.73 20.24
C ILE A 75 -4.10 15.83 20.20
N LYS A 76 -4.82 15.98 21.32
CA LYS A 76 -5.74 17.10 21.54
C LYS A 76 -5.57 17.64 22.95
N ILE A 77 -5.31 18.94 23.02
CA ILE A 77 -5.20 19.69 24.27
C ILE A 77 -6.40 20.62 24.35
N LYS A 78 -7.11 20.60 25.48
CA LYS A 78 -8.23 21.49 25.77
C LYS A 78 -7.96 22.19 27.09
N GLN A 79 -8.09 23.51 27.09
CA GLN A 79 -8.00 24.35 28.29
C GLN A 79 -9.33 25.05 28.51
N GLU A 80 -9.90 24.88 29.70
CA GLU A 80 -11.06 25.66 30.12
C GLU A 80 -10.62 27.04 30.59
N LEU A 81 -11.35 28.07 30.16
CA LEU A 81 -11.16 29.44 30.61
C LEU A 81 -11.99 29.68 31.88
N PRO A 82 -11.59 30.65 32.74
CA PRO A 82 -12.41 31.03 33.89
C PRO A 82 -13.84 31.36 33.48
N ALA A 83 -14.82 30.83 34.22
CA ALA A 83 -16.22 31.09 33.95
C ALA A 83 -16.59 32.56 34.23
N MET A 84 -17.40 33.15 33.35
CA MET A 84 -17.91 34.52 33.49
C MET A 84 -19.43 34.48 33.61
N GLY A 85 -19.92 34.39 34.86
CA GLY A 85 -21.36 34.21 35.11
C GLY A 85 -21.86 32.88 34.56
N MET A 86 -22.87 32.91 33.70
CA MET A 86 -23.39 31.72 33.00
C MET A 86 -22.51 31.27 31.82
N PHE A 87 -21.58 32.10 31.36
CA PHE A 87 -20.74 31.77 30.20
C PHE A 87 -19.55 30.92 30.60
N ARG A 88 -19.41 29.78 29.91
CA ARG A 88 -18.21 28.93 29.96
C ARG A 88 -17.58 28.90 28.59
N ALA A 89 -16.25 29.04 28.56
CA ALA A 89 -15.49 28.99 27.32
C ALA A 89 -14.29 28.04 27.47
N SER A 90 -13.92 27.39 26.38
CA SER A 90 -12.71 26.59 26.31
C SER A 90 -11.98 26.80 25.00
N VAL A 91 -10.66 26.80 25.04
CA VAL A 91 -9.80 26.80 23.86
C VAL A 91 -9.29 25.37 23.68
N PHE A 92 -9.24 24.91 22.43
CA PHE A 92 -8.62 23.64 22.12
C PHE A 92 -7.67 23.75 20.93
N PHE A 93 -6.69 22.86 20.93
CA PHE A 93 -5.75 22.63 19.85
C PHE A 93 -5.60 21.12 19.65
N SER A 94 -5.65 20.67 18.40
CA SER A 94 -5.48 19.26 18.05
C SER A 94 -4.57 19.10 16.85
N ILE A 95 -3.75 18.06 16.89
CA ILE A 95 -2.92 17.59 15.78
C ILE A 95 -3.30 16.14 15.51
N LYS A 96 -3.66 15.84 14.26
CA LYS A 96 -3.75 14.48 13.74
C LYS A 96 -2.43 14.08 13.10
N ASN A 97 -2.10 12.79 13.22
CA ASN A 97 -0.86 12.21 12.72
C ASN A 97 0.39 12.98 13.21
N LEU A 98 0.50 13.14 14.53
CA LEU A 98 1.63 13.76 15.22
C LEU A 98 2.96 13.07 14.86
N GLY A 99 2.95 11.76 14.63
CA GLY A 99 4.14 11.03 14.17
C GLY A 99 4.70 11.63 12.88
N ASN A 100 3.84 11.82 11.88
CA ASN A 100 4.21 12.41 10.59
C ASN A 100 4.68 13.87 10.71
N LEU A 101 4.10 14.66 11.64
CA LEU A 101 4.59 16.02 11.94
C LEU A 101 6.05 16.01 12.42
N LEU A 102 6.44 15.00 13.19
CA LEU A 102 7.79 14.87 13.76
C LEU A 102 8.79 14.23 12.80
N ASN A 103 8.35 13.26 12.00
CA ASN A 103 9.15 12.58 10.97
C ASN A 103 8.23 12.15 9.82
N SER A 104 8.56 12.56 8.58
CA SER A 104 7.78 12.20 7.40
C SER A 104 7.65 10.69 7.18
N ASP A 105 8.57 9.87 7.68
CA ASP A 105 8.53 8.42 7.52
C ASP A 105 7.56 7.74 8.51
N TRP A 106 7.11 8.48 9.53
CA TRP A 106 6.17 8.00 10.53
C TRP A 106 4.74 8.33 10.13
N GLY A 107 3.82 7.46 10.53
CA GLY A 107 2.40 7.64 10.22
C GLY A 107 2.07 7.53 8.73
N GLN A 108 2.89 6.83 7.96
CA GLN A 108 2.58 6.45 6.58
C GLN A 108 1.46 5.41 6.55
N VAL A 109 0.46 5.66 5.71
CA VAL A 109 -0.70 4.79 5.53
C VAL A 109 -0.60 4.14 4.15
N TYR A 110 -0.35 2.84 4.15
CA TYR A 110 -0.39 2.00 2.95
C TYR A 110 -1.62 1.10 3.01
N THR A 111 -2.31 0.97 1.89
CA THR A 111 -3.51 0.14 1.77
C THR A 111 -3.36 -0.87 0.65
N GLY A 112 -4.05 -2.00 0.79
CA GLY A 112 -4.23 -2.90 -0.32
C GLY A 112 -5.15 -2.28 -1.37
N SER A 113 -5.16 -2.85 -2.56
CA SER A 113 -6.22 -2.60 -3.53
C SER A 113 -7.29 -3.70 -3.42
N PHE A 114 -8.53 -3.35 -3.79
CA PHE A 114 -9.67 -4.27 -3.72
C PHE A 114 -9.56 -5.39 -4.75
N ASP A 115 -9.15 -5.05 -5.97
CA ASP A 115 -9.06 -6.00 -7.10
C ASP A 115 -7.74 -6.79 -7.06
N GLY A 116 -6.67 -6.14 -6.62
CA GLY A 116 -5.33 -6.72 -6.56
C GLY A 116 -4.29 -5.62 -6.72
N ILE A 117 -3.04 -5.97 -6.45
CA ILE A 117 -1.90 -5.11 -6.78
C ILE A 117 -1.27 -5.66 -8.03
N ASP A 118 -1.48 -4.96 -9.13
CA ASP A 118 -0.91 -5.31 -10.42
C ASP A 118 0.58 -5.02 -10.39
N ILE A 119 1.37 -6.04 -10.75
CA ILE A 119 2.83 -5.96 -10.66
C ILE A 119 3.51 -6.32 -11.97
N ALA A 120 2.78 -6.92 -12.91
CA ALA A 120 3.33 -7.40 -14.16
C ALA A 120 2.26 -7.69 -15.20
N GLU A 121 2.63 -7.55 -16.47
CA GLU A 121 1.91 -8.10 -17.61
C GLU A 121 2.58 -9.42 -18.05
N LEU A 122 1.78 -10.39 -18.52
CA LEU A 122 2.28 -11.53 -19.27
C LEU A 122 2.19 -11.26 -20.77
N ASP A 123 3.33 -10.95 -21.40
CA ASP A 123 3.47 -10.65 -22.83
C ASP A 123 3.43 -11.88 -23.74
N GLY A 124 3.20 -13.06 -23.15
CA GLY A 124 3.14 -14.34 -23.82
C GLY A 124 4.34 -15.22 -23.49
N PHE A 125 4.81 -15.97 -24.47
CA PHE A 125 5.87 -16.96 -24.30
C PHE A 125 6.93 -16.82 -25.39
N ASP A 126 8.20 -17.03 -25.02
CA ASP A 126 9.30 -17.08 -25.99
C ASP A 126 9.35 -18.42 -26.74
N ASP A 127 10.30 -18.54 -27.68
CA ASP A 127 10.49 -19.75 -28.50
C ASP A 127 10.82 -21.01 -27.67
N GLN A 128 11.27 -20.84 -26.42
CA GLN A 128 11.59 -21.89 -25.47
C GLN A 128 10.41 -22.22 -24.53
N GLY A 129 9.28 -21.54 -24.68
CA GLY A 129 8.09 -21.71 -23.86
C GLY A 129 8.20 -21.06 -22.48
N ARG A 130 9.13 -20.12 -22.28
CA ARG A 130 9.25 -19.33 -21.05
C ARG A 130 8.33 -18.14 -21.10
N GLN A 131 7.73 -17.78 -19.97
CA GLN A 131 6.89 -16.59 -19.82
C GLN A 131 7.70 -15.33 -20.13
N ILE A 132 7.15 -14.42 -20.93
CA ILE A 132 7.70 -13.08 -21.12
C ILE A 132 6.96 -12.17 -20.12
N ILE A 133 7.68 -11.72 -19.10
CA ILE A 133 7.12 -10.90 -18.01
C ILE A 133 7.52 -9.45 -18.25
N ASP A 134 6.54 -8.57 -18.42
CA ASP A 134 6.75 -7.13 -18.33
C ASP A 134 6.53 -6.70 -16.88
N PHE A 135 7.57 -6.21 -16.20
CA PHE A 135 7.49 -5.87 -14.79
C PHE A 135 7.11 -4.40 -14.63
N GLU A 136 5.90 -4.18 -14.13
CA GLU A 136 5.31 -2.84 -13.99
C GLU A 136 5.45 -2.29 -12.57
N GLY A 137 5.98 -3.11 -11.66
CA GLY A 137 6.17 -2.77 -10.26
C GLY A 137 7.50 -2.07 -9.92
N SER A 138 7.71 -1.89 -8.62
CA SER A 138 8.94 -1.39 -8.00
C SER A 138 9.62 -2.47 -7.15
N GLU A 139 10.96 -2.47 -7.12
CA GLU A 139 11.76 -3.33 -6.22
C GLU A 139 11.40 -3.13 -4.74
N ASN A 140 10.98 -1.91 -4.39
CA ASN A 140 10.44 -1.58 -3.09
C ASN A 140 8.95 -1.90 -3.09
N TYR A 141 8.58 -3.02 -2.46
CA TYR A 141 7.20 -3.50 -2.45
C TYR A 141 6.18 -2.47 -1.92
N LEU A 142 6.60 -1.55 -1.05
CA LEU A 142 5.75 -0.48 -0.52
C LEU A 142 5.29 0.53 -1.59
N ASP A 143 6.10 0.74 -2.62
CA ASP A 143 5.78 1.67 -3.71
C ASP A 143 4.70 1.10 -4.64
N ASN A 144 4.50 -0.22 -4.59
CA ASN A 144 3.42 -0.93 -5.30
C ASN A 144 2.10 -0.91 -4.51
N LEU A 145 2.14 -0.60 -3.22
CA LEU A 145 0.92 -0.50 -2.41
C LEU A 145 0.21 0.81 -2.71
N ASP A 146 -1.12 0.75 -2.70
CA ASP A 146 -1.90 1.95 -2.91
C ASP A 146 -1.73 2.91 -1.72
N GLN A 147 -1.38 4.15 -2.03
CA GLN A 147 -1.40 5.25 -1.09
C GLN A 147 -2.73 6.01 -1.17
N ARG A 148 -3.84 5.31 -1.40
CA ARG A 148 -5.22 5.81 -1.54
C ARG A 148 -5.61 6.87 -0.50
N PHE A 149 -4.86 6.95 0.59
CA PHE A 149 -4.95 7.99 1.60
C PHE A 149 -3.64 8.79 1.81
N ILE A 150 -3.02 9.35 0.76
CA ILE A 150 -1.91 10.31 0.91
C ILE A 150 -2.28 11.43 1.90
N GLU A 151 -3.58 11.80 1.96
CA GLU A 151 -4.12 12.75 2.94
C GLU A 151 -3.97 12.28 4.40
N ASN A 152 -4.09 10.98 4.66
CA ASN A 152 -3.90 10.41 5.99
C ASN A 152 -2.41 10.26 6.34
N SER A 153 -1.53 10.16 5.35
CA SER A 153 -0.07 10.25 5.51
C SER A 153 0.44 11.67 5.72
N ARG A 154 -0.46 12.66 5.92
CA ARG A 154 -0.12 14.04 6.27
C ARG A 154 -0.59 14.38 7.67
N TRP A 155 0.15 15.25 8.34
CA TRP A 155 -0.32 15.85 9.59
C TRP A 155 -1.36 16.94 9.32
N GLN A 156 -2.31 17.10 10.25
CA GLN A 156 -3.31 18.16 10.20
C GLN A 156 -3.47 18.79 11.57
N ALA A 157 -3.51 20.12 11.64
CA ALA A 157 -3.74 20.84 12.90
C ALA A 157 -5.03 21.64 12.87
N GLN A 158 -5.71 21.72 14.01
CA GLN A 158 -6.93 22.51 14.22
C GLN A 158 -6.86 23.22 15.57
N MET A 159 -7.24 24.50 15.60
CA MET A 159 -7.53 25.23 16.83
C MET A 159 -8.96 25.77 16.82
N GLY A 160 -9.55 25.93 18.00
CA GLY A 160 -10.88 26.49 18.11
C GLY A 160 -11.26 26.89 19.53
N ILE A 161 -12.39 27.60 19.60
CA ILE A 161 -13.02 28.03 20.85
C ILE A 161 -14.40 27.38 20.91
N ARG A 162 -14.75 26.82 22.07
CA ARG A 162 -16.11 26.34 22.37
C ARG A 162 -16.71 27.19 23.48
N ILE A 163 -17.95 27.62 23.27
CA ILE A 163 -18.74 28.42 24.22
C ILE A 163 -19.98 27.62 24.60
N ASP A 164 -20.24 27.47 25.90
CA ASP A 164 -21.45 26.86 26.45
C ASP A 164 -22.21 27.93 27.28
N PHE A 165 -23.54 27.99 27.15
CA PHE A 165 -24.44 28.97 27.79
C PHE A 165 -25.63 28.30 28.49
#